data_AF-A0A349PTU1-F1
#
_entry.id   AF-A0A349PTU1-F1
#
_cell.length_a   1.000
_cell.length_b   1.000
_cell.length_c   1.000
_cell.angle_alpha   90.00
_cell.angle_beta   90.00
_cell.angle_gamma   90.00
#
_symmetry.space_group_name_H-M   'P 1'
#
loop_
_entity.id
_entity.type
_entity.pdbx_description
1 polymer ?
#
loop_
_entity_poly.entity_id
_entity_poly.type
_entity_poly.pdbx_seq_one_letter_code
_entity_poly.pdbx_strand_id
1 'polypeptide(L)' 'LNWVTANLSTIIVSAILLAIIIAISTYLIRQRKRGRNSCGCNCAHCAMHGTCHSKQH' A
#
# COMPACT_ATOMS: atom_id res chain seq x y z
N LEU A 1 -22.07 -29.23 -15.96
CA LEU A 1 -20.90 -28.37 -16.20
C LEU A 1 -21.27 -26.92 -16.57
N ASN A 2 -22.48 -26.65 -17.08
CA ASN A 2 -22.92 -25.29 -17.47
C ASN A 2 -22.94 -24.22 -16.38
N TRP A 3 -23.12 -24.60 -15.10
CA TRP A 3 -23.17 -23.62 -14.01
C TRP A 3 -21.80 -23.00 -13.72
N VAL A 4 -20.71 -23.76 -13.93
CA VAL A 4 -19.34 -23.25 -13.80
C VAL A 4 -19.04 -22.32 -14.96
N THR A 5 -19.39 -22.69 -16.19
CA THR A 5 -19.16 -21.89 -17.39
C THR A 5 -19.98 -20.60 -17.43
N ALA A 6 -21.24 -20.64 -16.98
CA ALA A 6 -22.11 -19.45 -16.92
C ALA A 6 -21.64 -18.42 -15.90
N ASN A 7 -21.02 -18.87 -14.80
CA ASN A 7 -20.48 -17.99 -13.75
C ASN A 7 -18.95 -17.81 -13.87
N LEU A 8 -18.33 -18.36 -14.93
CA LEU A 8 -16.89 -18.30 -15.14
C LEU A 8 -16.43 -16.85 -15.32
N SER A 9 -17.22 -16.04 -16.01
CA SER A 9 -17.01 -14.59 -16.16
C SER A 9 -16.97 -13.90 -14.79
N THR A 10 -17.95 -14.16 -13.93
CA THR A 10 -18.03 -13.59 -12.58
C THR A 10 -16.83 -14.01 -11.71
N ILE A 11 -16.42 -15.28 -11.79
CA ILE A 11 -15.25 -15.79 -11.07
C ILE A 11 -13.96 -15.09 -11.57
N ILE A 12 -13.81 -14.91 -12.88
CA ILE A 12 -12.64 -14.22 -13.45
C ILE A 12 -12.60 -12.74 -13.03
N VAL A 13 -13.73 -12.03 -13.12
CA VAL A 13 -13.82 -10.61 -12.74
C VAL A 13 -13.52 -10.44 -11.25
N SER A 14 -14.09 -11.29 -10.39
CA SER A 14 -13.81 -11.24 -8.94
C SER A 14 -12.35 -11.55 -8.62
N ALA A 15 -11.72 -12.51 -9.31
CA ALA A 15 -10.30 -12.82 -9.14
C ALA A 15 -9.40 -11.64 -9.52
N ILE A 16 -9.69 -10.96 -10.64
CA ILE A 16 -8.96 -9.76 -11.08
C ILE A 16 -9.10 -8.64 -10.04
N LEU A 17 -10.32 -8.39 -9.56
CA LEU A 17 -10.56 -7.37 -8.54
C LEU A 17 -9.77 -7.66 -7.25
N LEU A 18 -9.77 -8.91 -6.80
CA LEU A 18 -9.01 -9.34 -5.62
C LEU A 18 -7.51 -9.14 -5.82
N ALA A 19 -6.98 -9.50 -7.01
CA ALA A 19 -5.58 -9.33 -7.34
C ALA A 19 -5.16 -7.85 -7.29
N ILE A 20 -5.99 -6.93 -7.79
CA ILE A 20 -5.74 -5.49 -7.73
C ILE A 20 -5.68 -5.01 -6.27
N ILE A 21 -6.61 -5.43 -5.42
CA ILE A 21 -6.64 -5.06 -4.00
C ILE A 21 -5.38 -5.55 -3.27
N ILE A 22 -4.96 -6.79 -3.52
CA ILE A 22 -3.73 -7.37 -2.94
C ILE A 22 -2.49 -6.61 -3.46
N ALA A 23 -2.45 -6.29 -4.74
CA ALA A 23 -1.35 -5.53 -5.34
C ALA A 23 -1.22 -4.14 -4.71
N ILE A 24 -2.33 -3.40 -4.53
CA ILE A 24 -2.32 -2.09 -3.87
C ILE A 24 -1.89 -2.23 -2.40
N SER A 25 -2.43 -3.20 -1.68
CA SER A 25 -2.11 -3.43 -0.26
C SER A 25 -0.62 -3.74 -0.07
N THR A 26 -0.08 -4.65 -0.87
CA THR A 26 1.35 -5.01 -0.84
C THR A 26 2.25 -3.88 -1.30
N TYR A 27 1.82 -3.09 -2.30
CA TYR A 27 2.51 -1.87 -2.70
C TYR A 27 2.60 -0.90 -1.54
N LEU A 28 1.48 -0.57 -0.88
CA LEU A 28 1.44 0.35 0.27
C LEU A 28 2.28 -0.17 1.45
N ILE A 29 2.25 -1.47 1.74
CA ILE A 29 3.09 -2.05 2.79
C ILE A 29 4.58 -1.95 2.42
N ARG A 30 4.94 -2.25 1.17
CA ARG A 30 6.32 -2.15 0.68
C ARG A 30 6.80 -0.69 0.65
N GLN A 31 5.92 0.24 0.34
CA GLN A 31 6.14 1.68 0.41
C GLN A 31 6.42 2.15 1.84
N ARG A 32 5.60 1.70 2.80
CA ARG A 32 5.79 1.97 4.23
C ARG A 32 7.11 1.38 4.73
N LYS A 33 7.43 0.12 4.38
CA LYS A 33 8.69 -0.54 4.73
C LYS A 33 9.91 0.17 4.12
N ARG A 34 9.77 0.78 2.93
CA ARG A 34 10.81 1.59 2.29
C ARG A 34 10.93 3.01 2.86
N GLY A 35 10.21 3.32 3.94
CA GLY A 35 10.31 4.61 4.60
C GLY A 35 9.71 5.77 3.81
N ARG A 36 8.81 5.53 2.84
CA ARG A 36 8.14 6.63 2.11
C ARG A 36 7.10 7.39 2.95
N ASN A 37 6.76 6.88 4.16
CA ASN A 37 5.77 7.50 5.07
C ASN A 37 6.37 7.98 6.41
N SER A 38 7.58 7.56 6.75
CA SER A 38 8.29 8.06 7.93
C SER A 38 9.44 8.87 7.40
N CYS A 39 9.66 10.08 7.94
CA CYS A 39 10.77 10.95 7.63
C CYS A 39 12.04 10.11 7.41
N GLY A 40 12.39 9.87 6.13
CA GLY A 40 13.61 9.13 5.80
C GLY A 40 14.77 9.87 6.46
N CYS A 41 15.84 9.17 6.83
CA CYS A 41 16.96 9.62 7.67
C CYS A 41 17.69 10.93 7.27
N ASN A 42 17.12 11.75 6.39
CA ASN A 42 17.46 13.11 6.06
C ASN A 42 16.34 14.08 6.55
N CYS A 43 16.09 14.10 7.87
CA CYS A 43 15.08 14.97 8.49
C CYS A 43 15.38 16.47 8.38
N ALA A 44 16.58 16.84 7.91
CA ALA A 44 17.04 18.24 7.82
C ALA A 44 16.16 19.12 6.91
N HIS A 45 15.47 18.54 5.92
CA HIS A 45 14.58 19.28 5.02
C HIS A 45 13.15 18.71 4.99
N CYS A 46 12.77 17.94 6.02
CA CYS A 46 11.42 17.43 6.15
C CYS A 46 10.47 18.58 6.51
N ALA A 47 9.30 18.67 5.88
CA ALA A 47 8.26 19.64 6.22
C ALA A 47 7.86 19.59 7.71
N MET A 48 8.13 18.47 8.38
CA MET A 48 7.84 18.19 9.79
C MET A 48 9.09 18.17 10.68
N HIS A 49 10.22 18.71 10.19
CA HIS A 49 11.49 18.76 10.91
C HIS A 49 11.35 19.40 12.31
N GLY A 50 10.52 20.43 12.44
CA GLY A 50 10.33 21.18 13.70
C GLY A 50 9.58 20.42 14.81
N THR A 51 8.78 19.40 14.49
CA THR A 51 8.04 18.60 15.49
C THR A 51 8.62 17.21 15.69
N CYS A 52 9.20 16.58 14.65
CA CYS A 52 9.82 15.26 14.77
C CYS A 52 11.11 15.26 15.61
N HIS A 53 11.82 16.39 15.68
CA HIS A 53 13.00 16.58 16.54
C HIS A 53 12.79 17.78 17.47
N SER A 54 11.64 17.82 18.15
CA SER A 54 11.45 18.74 19.28
C SER A 54 12.48 18.38 20.35
N LYS A 55 13.52 19.21 20.46
CA LYS A 55 14.61 19.17 21.45
C LYS A 55 14.23 18.39 22.71
N GLN A 56 14.90 17.26 22.94
CA GLN A 56 15.14 16.80 24.30
C GLN A 56 16.13 17.81 24.91
N HIS A 57 15.58 18.74 25.69
CA HIS A 57 16.27 19.36 26.81
C HIS A 57 15.85 18.60 28.07
#